data_AF-A0A0Q4P9X2-F1
#
_entry.id   AF-A0A0Q4P9X2-F1
#
_cell.length_a   1.000
_cell.length_b   1.000
_cell.length_c   1.000
_cell.angle_alpha   90.00
_cell.angle_beta   90.00
_cell.angle_gamma   90.00
#
_symmetry.space_group_name_H-M   'P 1'
#
loop_
_entity.id
_entity.type
_entity.pdbx_description
1 polymer ?
#
loop_
_entity_poly.entity_id
_entity_poly.type
_entity_poly.pdbx_seq_one_letter_code
_entity_poly.pdbx_strand_id
1 'polypeptide(L)'
;MRLTACLTLTALLVAASPALAQKTKTVSFIDSLNQATATEAVESFVDAMEAQDFFSAYYYLSPEAKDGTYQTLASLQFGKLLPGTDPFKMEGSVIGDRTLPAVLQEDLTEGAQIFDDLMQGALVSGHAPFTFEDAEVMSITEGDAEGMAEVAVSKGPSPLKLSLEKTEWGDWRVDEITWEGSAEGKPWDAGESAPVEGATRAEGPRTILDTLTTETPEDVAEAFVNAFAAGDYYQAHLLMSPAAKRALLDPMRPIMMMQFLPGLDEADLPGTGLFRQVQRADALAFDTMRDPAVVMHRLLTAAERQGVMPFSLDGAEIEGVGHVTEPSEPDTGIVAETIATVKTSGDPDRITLHLVQLPNDQWRVDRLSWVGSLDKLRPWGVPI
;
A
#
# COMPACT_ATOMS: atom_id res chain seq x y z
N MET A 1 64.79 30.85 5.85
CA MET A 1 63.82 31.76 6.50
C MET A 1 62.77 32.15 5.46
N ARG A 2 61.49 31.85 5.74
CA ARG A 2 60.26 32.42 5.15
C ARG A 2 60.04 32.18 3.65
N LEU A 3 59.08 31.35 3.20
CA LEU A 3 57.61 31.29 3.35
C LEU A 3 56.93 31.59 2.00
N THR A 4 56.08 30.66 1.58
CA THR A 4 54.74 30.84 0.97
C THR A 4 54.56 30.31 -0.46
N ALA A 5 53.57 29.43 -0.55
CA ALA A 5 53.01 28.77 -1.71
C ALA A 5 52.33 29.74 -2.70
N CYS A 6 52.23 29.31 -3.96
CA CYS A 6 51.20 29.79 -4.87
C CYS A 6 50.70 28.60 -5.71
N LEU A 7 49.43 28.26 -5.50
CA LEU A 7 48.67 27.28 -6.29
C LEU A 7 48.69 27.68 -7.77
N THR A 8 48.93 26.72 -8.65
CA THR A 8 48.49 26.79 -10.05
C THR A 8 47.49 25.68 -10.31
N LEU A 9 46.23 26.09 -10.42
CA LEU A 9 45.07 25.30 -10.76
C LEU A 9 45.25 24.75 -12.18
N THR A 10 45.45 23.45 -12.32
CA THR A 10 45.44 22.80 -13.65
C THR A 10 44.02 22.32 -13.90
N ALA A 11 43.32 22.98 -14.82
CA ALA A 11 42.01 22.59 -15.29
C ALA A 11 42.09 21.20 -15.93
N LEU A 12 41.55 20.18 -15.25
CA LEU A 12 41.25 18.89 -15.86
C LEU A 12 39.83 18.97 -16.41
N LEU A 13 39.69 19.11 -17.73
CA LEU A 13 38.46 18.80 -18.44
C LEU A 13 38.13 17.32 -18.17
N VAL A 14 37.21 17.07 -17.24
CA VAL A 14 36.47 15.81 -17.22
C VAL A 14 35.43 15.92 -18.34
N ALA A 15 35.73 15.28 -19.46
CA ALA A 15 34.76 15.04 -20.51
C ALA A 15 33.58 14.28 -19.90
N ALA A 16 32.46 14.97 -19.72
CA ALA A 16 31.17 14.37 -19.45
C ALA A 16 30.86 13.39 -20.59
N SER A 17 31.06 12.10 -20.32
CA SER A 17 30.55 11.05 -21.18
C SER A 17 29.05 10.91 -20.88
N PRO A 18 28.14 11.08 -21.85
CA PRO A 18 26.74 10.75 -21.70
C PRO A 18 26.61 9.24 -21.84
N ALA A 19 27.16 8.50 -20.88
CA ALA A 19 26.97 7.06 -20.77
C ALA A 19 25.83 6.84 -19.78
N LEU A 20 24.63 6.68 -20.35
CA LEU A 20 23.49 6.00 -19.77
C LEU A 20 23.29 6.22 -18.26
N ALA A 21 22.59 7.30 -17.93
CA ALA A 21 21.64 7.25 -16.83
C ALA A 21 20.55 6.24 -17.22
N GLN A 22 20.85 4.95 -17.10
CA GLN A 22 19.82 3.94 -16.88
C GLN A 22 19.25 4.32 -15.52
N LYS A 23 18.14 5.07 -15.52
CA LYS A 23 17.31 5.23 -14.33
C LYS A 23 17.03 3.79 -13.88
N THR A 24 17.68 3.33 -12.82
CA THR A 24 17.35 2.06 -12.19
C THR A 24 15.86 2.13 -11.92
N LYS A 25 15.08 1.24 -12.54
CA LYS A 25 13.64 1.15 -12.32
C LYS A 25 13.45 1.03 -10.81
N THR A 26 12.76 1.99 -10.19
CA THR A 26 12.46 1.95 -8.76
C THR A 26 11.71 0.65 -8.49
N VAL A 27 12.18 -0.14 -7.54
CA VAL A 27 11.48 -1.37 -7.12
C VAL A 27 10.23 -0.91 -6.38
N SER A 28 9.06 -1.38 -6.81
CA SER A 28 7.80 -1.03 -6.13
C SER A 28 7.82 -1.53 -4.68
N PHE A 29 7.02 -0.91 -3.82
CA PHE A 29 6.88 -1.37 -2.43
C PHE A 29 6.57 -2.88 -2.35
N ILE A 30 5.61 -3.37 -3.13
CA ILE A 30 5.21 -4.78 -3.15
C ILE A 30 6.35 -5.69 -3.61
N ASP A 31 7.12 -5.26 -4.61
CA ASP A 31 8.26 -6.04 -5.11
C ASP A 31 9.50 -5.95 -4.18
N SER A 32 9.48 -5.04 -3.20
CA SER A 32 10.57 -4.86 -2.21
C SER A 32 10.41 -5.71 -0.95
N LEU A 33 9.25 -6.37 -0.77
CA LEU A 33 8.98 -7.21 0.40
C LEU A 33 9.84 -8.47 0.36
N ASN A 34 10.61 -8.73 1.42
CA ASN A 34 11.51 -9.88 1.49
C ASN A 34 10.77 -11.10 2.03
N GLN A 35 10.22 -11.91 1.11
CA GLN A 35 9.33 -13.03 1.45
C GLN A 35 9.71 -14.34 0.77
N ALA A 36 10.92 -14.42 0.18
CA ALA A 36 11.34 -15.60 -0.56
C ALA A 36 11.66 -16.81 0.34
N THR A 37 12.04 -16.56 1.59
CA THR A 37 12.31 -17.56 2.62
C THR A 37 11.54 -17.26 3.90
N ALA A 38 11.34 -18.28 4.75
CA ALA A 38 10.68 -18.09 6.05
C ALA A 38 11.48 -17.14 6.94
N THR A 39 12.81 -17.22 6.86
CA THR A 39 13.72 -16.31 7.60
C THR A 39 13.52 -14.87 7.21
N GLU A 40 13.61 -14.55 5.92
CA GLU A 40 13.44 -13.18 5.42
C GLU A 40 12.07 -12.61 5.78
N ALA A 41 11.01 -13.41 5.67
CA ALA A 41 9.64 -12.99 5.99
C ALA A 41 9.46 -12.67 7.48
N VAL A 42 9.99 -13.53 8.37
CA VAL A 42 9.88 -13.33 9.83
C VAL A 42 10.72 -12.14 10.29
N GLU A 43 11.97 -12.06 9.86
CA GLU A 43 12.85 -10.93 10.23
C GLU A 43 12.24 -9.61 9.77
N SER A 44 11.76 -9.55 8.52
CA SER A 44 11.15 -8.32 8.00
C SER A 44 9.81 -7.98 8.65
N PHE A 45 9.01 -8.99 9.06
CA PHE A 45 7.80 -8.77 9.85
C PHE A 45 8.13 -8.19 11.23
N VAL A 46 9.12 -8.77 11.92
CA VAL A 46 9.60 -8.29 13.23
C VAL A 46 10.13 -6.87 13.13
N ASP A 47 10.99 -6.60 12.16
CA ASP A 47 11.54 -5.26 11.91
C ASP A 47 10.43 -4.23 11.66
N ALA A 48 9.42 -4.58 10.85
CA ALA A 48 8.28 -3.70 10.58
C ALA A 48 7.44 -3.45 11.85
N MET A 49 7.17 -4.48 12.66
CA MET A 49 6.43 -4.35 13.92
C MET A 49 7.20 -3.51 14.95
N GLU A 50 8.52 -3.68 15.04
CA GLU A 50 9.40 -2.91 15.93
C GLU A 50 9.47 -1.43 15.51
N ALA A 51 9.60 -1.17 14.21
CA ALA A 51 9.58 0.17 13.64
C ALA A 51 8.21 0.88 13.74
N GLN A 52 7.18 0.19 14.25
CA GLN A 52 5.78 0.63 14.22
C GLN A 52 5.29 0.90 12.79
N ASP A 53 5.87 0.24 11.78
CA ASP A 53 5.38 0.20 10.39
C ASP A 53 4.39 -0.95 10.23
N PHE A 54 3.26 -0.83 10.90
CA PHE A 54 2.21 -1.85 10.90
C PHE A 54 1.57 -2.00 9.51
N PHE A 55 1.65 -0.95 8.69
CA PHE A 55 1.27 -1.01 7.27
C PHE A 55 2.09 -2.07 6.52
N SER A 56 3.42 -2.04 6.63
CA SER A 56 4.27 -3.08 6.03
C SER A 56 4.08 -4.43 6.71
N ALA A 57 3.94 -4.46 8.03
CA ALA A 57 3.70 -5.71 8.77
C ALA A 57 2.42 -6.43 8.29
N TYR A 58 1.36 -5.69 7.95
CA TYR A 58 0.14 -6.25 7.35
C TYR A 58 0.41 -7.02 6.06
N TYR A 59 1.36 -6.56 5.25
CA TYR A 59 1.76 -7.27 4.04
C TYR A 59 2.59 -8.51 4.31
N TYR A 60 3.15 -8.72 5.49
CA TYR A 60 3.77 -10.01 5.83
C TYR A 60 2.76 -11.05 6.35
N LEU A 61 1.49 -10.67 6.54
CA LEU A 61 0.43 -11.61 6.93
C LEU A 61 -0.03 -12.48 5.75
N SER A 62 -0.46 -13.71 6.06
CA SER A 62 -1.12 -14.60 5.10
C SER A 62 -2.46 -14.03 4.64
N PRO A 63 -3.00 -14.47 3.49
CA PRO A 63 -4.35 -14.05 3.07
C PRO A 63 -5.42 -14.39 4.11
N GLU A 64 -5.32 -15.56 4.74
CA GLU A 64 -6.21 -16.02 5.81
C GLU A 64 -6.12 -15.13 7.06
N ALA A 65 -4.90 -14.73 7.44
CA ALA A 65 -4.67 -13.80 8.54
C ALA A 65 -5.25 -12.41 8.24
N LYS A 66 -5.06 -11.91 7.02
CA LYS A 66 -5.70 -10.67 6.59
C LYS A 66 -7.23 -10.78 6.58
N ASP A 67 -7.81 -11.93 6.21
CA ASP A 67 -9.27 -12.15 6.31
C ASP A 67 -9.74 -12.20 7.75
N GLY A 68 -8.99 -12.83 8.65
CA GLY A 68 -9.26 -12.81 10.08
C GLY A 68 -9.27 -11.38 10.66
N THR A 69 -8.30 -10.56 10.28
CA THR A 69 -8.29 -9.11 10.60
C THR A 69 -9.54 -8.44 10.07
N TYR A 70 -9.84 -8.60 8.77
CA TYR A 70 -11.00 -7.99 8.14
C TYR A 70 -12.31 -8.41 8.81
N GLN A 71 -12.51 -9.71 9.06
CA GLN A 71 -13.72 -10.22 9.70
C GLN A 71 -13.87 -9.64 11.10
N THR A 72 -12.77 -9.48 11.83
CA THR A 72 -12.77 -8.85 13.16
C THR A 72 -13.20 -7.39 13.08
N LEU A 73 -12.67 -6.63 12.12
CA LEU A 73 -13.07 -5.24 11.86
C LEU A 73 -14.55 -5.15 11.45
N ALA A 74 -14.98 -5.96 10.48
CA ALA A 74 -16.34 -5.93 9.93
C ALA A 74 -17.41 -6.39 10.94
N SER A 75 -17.06 -7.32 11.83
CA SER A 75 -17.95 -7.81 12.90
C SER A 75 -17.86 -7.01 14.20
N LEU A 76 -17.00 -5.98 14.23
CA LEU A 76 -16.73 -5.13 15.41
C LEU A 76 -16.25 -5.94 16.63
N GLN A 77 -15.57 -7.06 16.39
CA GLN A 77 -15.05 -7.96 17.43
C GLN A 77 -13.63 -7.57 17.86
N PHE A 78 -13.32 -6.28 17.95
CA PHE A 78 -11.98 -5.77 18.18
C PHE A 78 -11.28 -6.33 19.43
N GLY A 79 -12.06 -6.74 20.44
CA GLY A 79 -11.58 -7.45 21.62
C GLY A 79 -10.74 -8.70 21.33
N LYS A 80 -10.91 -9.32 20.15
CA LYS A 80 -10.07 -10.42 19.67
C LYS A 80 -8.65 -9.97 19.37
N LEU A 81 -8.47 -8.87 18.65
CA LEU A 81 -7.13 -8.38 18.33
C LEU A 81 -6.52 -7.60 19.50
N LEU A 82 -7.36 -6.82 20.19
CA LEU A 82 -6.97 -5.85 21.21
C LEU A 82 -7.82 -6.07 22.48
N PRO A 83 -7.27 -6.73 23.50
CA PRO A 83 -8.05 -7.11 24.68
C PRO A 83 -8.53 -5.86 25.45
N GLY A 84 -9.76 -5.93 25.98
CA GLY A 84 -10.34 -4.87 26.81
C GLY A 84 -10.64 -3.54 26.10
N THR A 85 -10.69 -3.54 24.77
CA THR A 85 -10.66 -2.33 23.95
C THR A 85 -11.99 -2.05 23.25
N ASP A 86 -12.41 -0.78 23.25
CA ASP A 86 -13.44 -0.23 22.38
C ASP A 86 -12.76 0.80 21.46
N PRO A 87 -12.48 0.49 20.18
CA PRO A 87 -11.74 1.38 19.30
C PRO A 87 -12.46 2.67 18.95
N PHE A 88 -13.75 2.78 19.26
CA PHE A 88 -14.48 4.05 19.18
C PHE A 88 -14.15 5.02 20.32
N LYS A 89 -13.43 4.54 21.34
CA LYS A 89 -13.04 5.32 22.52
C LYS A 89 -11.53 5.44 22.69
N MET A 90 -10.76 4.89 21.76
CA MET A 90 -9.31 4.96 21.78
C MET A 90 -8.82 6.31 21.26
N GLU A 91 -7.94 6.97 22.01
CA GLU A 91 -7.33 8.22 21.59
C GLU A 91 -6.36 7.96 20.42
N GLY A 92 -6.51 8.72 19.33
CA GLY A 92 -5.71 8.54 18.11
C GLY A 92 -6.17 7.40 17.18
N SER A 93 -7.25 6.69 17.52
CA SER A 93 -7.88 5.73 16.62
C SER A 93 -8.68 6.46 15.54
N VAL A 94 -8.29 6.27 14.27
CA VAL A 94 -9.03 6.80 13.11
C VAL A 94 -10.45 6.23 13.03
N ILE A 95 -10.71 5.09 13.68
CA ILE A 95 -12.04 4.47 13.80
C ILE A 95 -12.94 5.25 14.78
N GLY A 96 -12.38 5.89 15.80
CA GLY A 96 -13.15 6.67 16.79
C GLY A 96 -13.71 7.99 16.26
N ASP A 97 -13.00 8.61 15.32
CA ASP A 97 -13.43 9.87 14.68
C ASP A 97 -14.37 9.65 13.48
N ARG A 98 -14.57 8.39 13.04
CA ARG A 98 -15.42 8.04 11.90
C ARG A 98 -16.72 7.38 12.35
N THR A 99 -17.83 7.72 11.71
CA THR A 99 -19.09 6.99 11.93
C THR A 99 -19.01 5.60 11.29
N LEU A 100 -19.39 4.56 12.04
CA LEU A 100 -19.46 3.14 11.64
C LEU A 100 -19.90 2.86 10.18
N PRO A 101 -20.91 3.55 9.61
CA PRO A 101 -21.31 3.34 8.22
C PRO A 101 -20.27 3.78 7.19
N ALA A 102 -19.50 4.84 7.47
CA ALA A 102 -18.46 5.35 6.55
C ALA A 102 -17.24 4.40 6.53
N VAL A 103 -16.78 3.93 7.69
CA VAL A 103 -15.66 2.97 7.78
C VAL A 103 -15.98 1.67 7.04
N LEU A 104 -17.21 1.17 7.17
CA LEU A 104 -17.63 -0.11 6.58
C LEU A 104 -18.07 -0.02 5.11
N GLN A 105 -18.44 1.16 4.59
CA GLN A 105 -18.88 1.33 3.20
C GLN A 105 -17.86 2.03 2.31
N GLU A 106 -16.98 2.87 2.87
CA GLU A 106 -16.09 3.73 2.08
C GLU A 106 -14.60 3.37 2.18
N ASP A 107 -14.12 2.82 3.31
CA ASP A 107 -12.69 2.70 3.65
C ASP A 107 -12.12 1.28 3.74
N LEU A 108 -12.95 0.24 3.72
CA LEU A 108 -12.48 -1.15 3.80
C LEU A 108 -11.59 -1.59 2.62
N THR A 109 -11.41 -0.73 1.62
CA THR A 109 -10.47 -0.89 0.50
C THR A 109 -9.01 -0.68 0.89
N GLU A 110 -8.74 -0.19 2.10
CA GLU A 110 -7.41 0.15 2.62
C GLU A 110 -7.10 -0.66 3.89
N GLY A 111 -7.25 -1.99 3.83
CA GLY A 111 -7.08 -2.89 4.98
C GLY A 111 -5.75 -2.73 5.73
N ALA A 112 -4.66 -2.48 5.01
CA ALA A 112 -3.34 -2.20 5.59
C ALA A 112 -3.31 -0.88 6.38
N GLN A 113 -3.99 0.17 5.90
CA GLN A 113 -4.06 1.45 6.59
C GLN A 113 -4.92 1.37 7.85
N ILE A 114 -6.09 0.71 7.77
CA ILE A 114 -6.94 0.50 8.95
C ILE A 114 -6.21 -0.31 10.02
N PHE A 115 -5.46 -1.33 9.60
CA PHE A 115 -4.62 -2.11 10.50
C PHE A 115 -3.53 -1.25 11.14
N ASP A 116 -2.83 -0.39 10.37
CA ASP A 116 -1.82 0.53 10.91
C ASP A 116 -2.39 1.47 11.96
N ASP A 117 -3.48 2.16 11.63
CA ASP A 117 -4.16 3.10 12.53
C ASP A 117 -4.63 2.42 13.82
N LEU A 118 -5.18 1.20 13.70
CA LEU A 118 -5.68 0.43 14.84
C LEU A 118 -4.53 -0.01 15.76
N MET A 119 -3.46 -0.57 15.20
CA MET A 119 -2.30 -1.05 15.97
C MET A 119 -1.55 0.12 16.61
N GLN A 120 -1.39 1.23 15.90
CA GLN A 120 -0.77 2.44 16.45
C GLN A 120 -1.60 3.02 17.60
N GLY A 121 -2.93 3.14 17.42
CA GLY A 121 -3.83 3.60 18.48
C GLY A 121 -3.77 2.68 19.71
N ALA A 122 -3.68 1.36 19.50
CA ALA A 122 -3.59 0.37 20.57
C ALA A 122 -2.28 0.48 21.33
N LEU A 123 -1.17 0.65 20.62
CA LEU A 123 0.13 0.82 21.22
C LEU A 123 0.21 2.09 22.06
N VAL A 124 -0.29 3.22 21.56
CA VAL A 124 -0.25 4.51 22.27
C VAL A 124 -1.19 4.53 23.47
N SER A 125 -2.37 3.92 23.33
CA SER A 125 -3.38 3.87 24.40
C SER A 125 -3.14 2.78 25.45
N GLY A 126 -2.09 1.96 25.31
CA GLY A 126 -1.79 0.86 26.24
C GLY A 126 -2.83 -0.26 26.19
N HIS A 127 -3.25 -0.62 24.97
CA HIS A 127 -4.23 -1.66 24.66
C HIS A 127 -3.65 -2.78 23.78
N ALA A 128 -2.41 -2.65 23.32
CA ALA A 128 -1.74 -3.69 22.55
C ALA A 128 -1.51 -4.96 23.42
N PRO A 129 -1.65 -6.17 22.86
CA PRO A 129 -1.42 -7.41 23.61
C PRO A 129 0.08 -7.70 23.87
N PHE A 130 0.95 -7.20 23.00
CA PHE A 130 2.42 -7.34 23.06
C PHE A 130 3.06 -6.19 22.26
N THR A 131 4.38 -5.98 22.42
CA THR A 131 5.16 -5.08 21.56
C THR A 131 6.39 -5.81 21.02
N PHE A 132 6.87 -5.42 19.85
CA PHE A 132 8.13 -5.93 19.27
C PHE A 132 9.34 -5.05 19.62
N GLU A 133 9.22 -4.19 20.63
CA GLU A 133 10.34 -3.38 21.13
C GLU A 133 11.44 -4.31 21.67
N ASP A 134 12.65 -4.24 21.13
CA ASP A 134 13.77 -5.13 21.45
C ASP A 134 13.42 -6.62 21.24
N ALA A 135 12.63 -6.94 20.21
CA ALA A 135 12.28 -8.32 19.90
C ALA A 135 13.48 -9.12 19.37
N GLU A 136 13.58 -10.39 19.78
CA GLU A 136 14.65 -11.29 19.33
C GLU A 136 14.03 -12.53 18.68
N VAL A 137 14.37 -12.79 17.42
CA VAL A 137 14.01 -14.03 16.74
C VAL A 137 14.86 -15.17 17.26
N MET A 138 14.26 -16.06 18.05
CA MET A 138 14.97 -17.14 18.75
C MET A 138 15.22 -18.35 17.86
N SER A 139 14.23 -18.72 17.06
CA SER A 139 14.34 -19.84 16.13
C SER A 139 13.35 -19.69 14.98
N ILE A 140 13.72 -20.27 13.82
CA ILE A 140 12.86 -20.36 12.64
C ILE A 140 13.02 -21.77 12.09
N THR A 141 11.89 -22.39 11.76
CA THR A 141 11.82 -23.67 11.07
C THR A 141 11.05 -23.50 9.78
N GLU A 142 11.67 -23.91 8.68
CA GLU A 142 11.09 -23.85 7.33
C GLU A 142 10.83 -25.28 6.84
N GLY A 143 9.57 -25.59 6.56
CA GLY A 143 9.16 -26.80 5.84
C GLY A 143 8.88 -26.51 4.36
N ASP A 144 8.25 -27.46 3.66
CA ASP A 144 7.96 -27.29 2.23
C ASP A 144 6.84 -26.26 1.95
N ALA A 145 5.85 -26.18 2.86
CA ALA A 145 4.69 -25.29 2.75
C ALA A 145 4.28 -24.61 4.06
N GLU A 146 4.81 -25.08 5.19
CA GLU A 146 4.50 -24.57 6.53
C GLU A 146 5.80 -24.36 7.29
N GLY A 147 5.81 -23.42 8.22
CA GLY A 147 6.94 -23.10 9.06
C GLY A 147 6.49 -22.60 10.43
N MET A 148 7.45 -22.39 11.31
CA MET A 148 7.20 -21.86 12.64
C MET A 148 8.40 -21.04 13.08
N ALA A 149 8.15 -19.89 13.71
CA ALA A 149 9.16 -19.09 14.38
C ALA A 149 8.80 -18.84 15.84
N GLU A 150 9.82 -18.77 16.70
CA GLU A 150 9.67 -18.32 18.09
C GLU A 150 10.36 -16.96 18.23
N VAL A 151 9.62 -15.96 18.72
CA VAL A 151 10.10 -14.60 18.90
C VAL A 151 9.94 -14.20 20.36
N ALA A 152 11.05 -13.82 21.00
CA ALA A 152 11.02 -13.23 22.33
C ALA A 152 10.66 -11.74 22.22
N VAL A 153 9.69 -11.30 23.02
CA VAL A 153 9.32 -9.88 23.17
C VAL A 153 9.63 -9.40 24.58
N SER A 154 9.98 -8.12 24.72
CA SER A 154 10.33 -7.50 26.01
C SER A 154 9.12 -7.14 26.86
N LYS A 155 7.96 -6.90 26.24
CA LYS A 155 6.70 -6.52 26.89
C LYS A 155 5.54 -7.38 26.37
N GLY A 156 4.80 -7.96 27.31
CA GLY A 156 3.67 -8.84 27.04
C GLY A 156 4.02 -10.33 27.19
N PRO A 157 3.18 -11.23 26.66
CA PRO A 157 3.42 -12.66 26.69
C PRO A 157 4.62 -13.03 25.80
N SER A 158 5.52 -13.87 26.33
CA SER A 158 6.78 -14.23 25.67
C SER A 158 7.17 -15.67 26.03
N PRO A 159 7.63 -16.51 25.06
CA PRO A 159 7.80 -16.19 23.64
C PRO A 159 6.47 -16.18 22.88
N LEU A 160 6.43 -15.40 21.79
CA LEU A 160 5.40 -15.50 20.75
C LEU A 160 5.76 -16.61 19.77
N LYS A 161 4.76 -17.36 19.33
CA LYS A 161 4.88 -18.40 18.30
C LYS A 161 4.18 -17.94 17.03
N LEU A 162 4.94 -17.83 15.96
CA LEU A 162 4.48 -17.39 14.64
C LEU A 162 4.38 -18.63 13.74
N SER A 163 3.17 -19.08 13.46
CA SER A 163 2.90 -20.04 12.39
C SER A 163 3.12 -19.36 11.04
N LEU A 164 3.83 -20.03 10.14
CA LEU A 164 4.17 -19.51 8.81
C LEU A 164 3.58 -20.42 7.75
N GLU A 165 3.19 -19.82 6.62
CA GLU A 165 2.77 -20.56 5.44
C GLU A 165 3.45 -20.04 4.18
N LYS A 166 3.62 -20.92 3.21
CA LYS A 166 4.06 -20.57 1.87
C LYS A 166 2.87 -20.45 0.95
N THR A 167 2.63 -19.25 0.45
CA THR A 167 1.55 -18.96 -0.49
C THR A 167 1.75 -19.68 -1.82
N GLU A 168 0.70 -19.77 -2.66
CA GLU A 168 0.82 -20.37 -3.99
C GLU A 168 1.76 -19.60 -4.94
N TRP A 169 2.11 -18.35 -4.61
CA TRP A 169 3.10 -17.55 -5.34
C TRP A 169 4.54 -17.84 -4.91
N GLY A 170 4.72 -18.65 -3.87
CA GLY A 170 6.04 -19.00 -3.33
C GLY A 170 6.54 -18.07 -2.22
N ASP A 171 5.74 -17.06 -1.83
CA ASP A 171 6.09 -16.14 -0.74
C ASP A 171 5.73 -16.76 0.61
N TRP A 172 6.63 -16.63 1.58
CA TRP A 172 6.40 -16.96 2.98
C TRP A 172 5.68 -15.83 3.71
N ARG A 173 4.69 -16.17 4.53
CA ARG A 173 3.86 -15.22 5.28
C ARG A 173 3.60 -15.71 6.71
N VAL A 174 3.34 -14.78 7.62
CA VAL A 174 2.89 -15.05 8.99
C VAL A 174 1.38 -15.30 8.97
N ASP A 175 0.97 -16.49 9.41
CA ASP A 175 -0.44 -16.91 9.38
C ASP A 175 -1.13 -16.75 10.74
N GLU A 176 -0.45 -17.10 11.82
CA GLU A 176 -1.01 -17.02 13.16
C GLU A 176 0.07 -16.67 14.19
N ILE A 177 -0.25 -15.80 15.13
CA ILE A 177 0.57 -15.44 16.27
C ILE A 177 -0.12 -15.95 17.54
N THR A 178 0.53 -16.85 18.25
CA THR A 178 0.01 -17.45 19.49
C THR A 178 0.98 -17.31 20.64
N TRP A 179 0.47 -17.39 21.86
CA TRP A 179 1.27 -17.40 23.08
C TRP A 179 0.55 -18.19 24.18
N GLU A 180 1.22 -18.41 25.30
CA GLU A 180 0.59 -19.09 26.44
C GLU A 180 -0.60 -18.27 26.97
N GLY A 181 -1.81 -18.81 26.80
CA GLY A 181 -3.06 -18.16 27.22
C GLY A 181 -3.80 -17.39 26.13
N SER A 182 -3.26 -17.32 24.90
CA SER A 182 -4.02 -16.82 23.75
C SER A 182 -5.12 -17.81 23.32
N ALA A 183 -6.16 -17.31 22.67
CA ALA A 183 -7.10 -18.17 21.96
C ALA A 183 -6.59 -18.43 20.53
N GLU A 184 -7.16 -19.44 19.86
CA GLU A 184 -6.94 -19.65 18.42
C GLU A 184 -7.65 -18.55 17.63
N GLY A 185 -6.95 -17.95 16.67
CA GLY A 185 -7.50 -16.90 15.84
C GLY A 185 -6.43 -16.22 14.99
N LYS A 186 -6.83 -15.75 13.80
CA LYS A 186 -5.91 -15.13 12.85
C LYS A 186 -6.18 -13.61 12.71
N PRO A 187 -5.14 -12.76 12.63
CA PRO A 187 -3.72 -13.08 12.83
C PRO A 187 -3.39 -13.48 14.27
N TRP A 188 -4.23 -13.12 15.24
CA TRP A 188 -4.20 -13.62 16.62
C TRP A 188 -5.57 -13.44 17.28
N ASP A 189 -5.80 -14.11 18.41
CA ASP A 189 -6.86 -13.79 19.36
C ASP A 189 -6.27 -13.64 20.78
N ALA A 190 -6.26 -12.40 21.26
CA ALA A 190 -5.68 -12.01 22.53
C ALA A 190 -6.43 -12.56 23.74
N GLY A 191 -7.69 -13.02 23.57
CA GLY A 191 -8.49 -13.57 24.65
C GLY A 191 -8.59 -12.63 25.85
N GLU A 192 -8.24 -13.14 27.03
CA GLU A 192 -8.25 -12.38 28.30
C GLU A 192 -6.87 -11.79 28.64
N SER A 193 -5.94 -11.70 27.68
CA SER A 193 -4.59 -11.18 27.93
C SER A 193 -4.64 -9.74 28.44
N ALA A 194 -3.82 -9.44 29.44
CA ALA A 194 -3.66 -8.07 29.91
C ALA A 194 -2.93 -7.24 28.84
N PRO A 195 -3.37 -6.01 28.57
CA PRO A 195 -2.66 -5.16 27.63
C PRO A 195 -1.31 -4.72 28.19
N VAL A 196 -0.38 -4.42 27.31
CA VAL A 196 0.94 -3.85 27.66
C VAL A 196 0.84 -2.35 27.89
N GLU A 197 1.75 -1.82 28.70
CA GLU A 197 1.85 -0.38 28.93
C GLU A 197 2.08 0.36 27.61
N GLY A 198 1.43 1.52 27.46
CA GLY A 198 1.48 2.28 26.23
C GLY A 198 2.90 2.72 25.87
N ALA A 199 3.23 2.68 24.58
CA ALA A 199 4.50 3.20 24.07
C ALA A 199 4.31 4.55 23.38
N THR A 200 5.38 5.34 23.33
CA THR A 200 5.38 6.57 22.53
C THR A 200 5.36 6.22 21.04
N ARG A 201 4.55 6.96 20.28
CA ARG A 201 4.54 6.90 18.81
C ARG A 201 5.95 7.15 18.29
N ALA A 202 6.41 6.35 17.33
CA ALA A 202 7.68 6.57 16.67
C ALA A 202 7.76 7.98 16.06
N GLU A 203 8.93 8.62 16.18
CA GLU A 203 9.17 9.96 15.61
C GLU A 203 9.52 9.83 14.12
N GLY A 204 8.88 10.66 13.27
CA GLY A 204 9.14 10.71 11.83
C GLY A 204 8.21 9.83 10.99
N PRO A 205 8.47 9.71 9.67
CA PRO A 205 7.68 8.86 8.78
C PRO A 205 7.90 7.38 9.13
N ARG A 206 6.80 6.64 9.34
CA ARG A 206 6.84 5.20 9.67
C ARG A 206 6.50 4.34 8.47
N THR A 207 5.48 4.75 7.73
CA THR A 207 4.90 3.97 6.64
C THR A 207 5.19 4.62 5.30
N ILE A 208 5.01 3.87 4.21
CA ILE A 208 5.03 4.45 2.86
C ILE A 208 4.00 5.59 2.69
N LEU A 209 2.86 5.52 3.40
CA LEU A 209 1.82 6.57 3.36
C LEU A 209 2.34 7.91 3.89
N ASP A 210 3.17 7.88 4.94
CA ASP A 210 3.76 9.08 5.53
C ASP A 210 4.76 9.78 4.60
N THR A 211 5.26 9.06 3.59
CA THR A 211 6.21 9.58 2.60
C THR A 211 5.54 10.12 1.33
N LEU A 212 4.21 9.96 1.21
CA LEU A 212 3.46 10.44 0.05
C LEU A 212 3.37 11.98 0.09
N THR A 213 3.81 12.62 -0.98
CA THR A 213 3.70 14.07 -1.14
C THR A 213 2.30 14.43 -1.60
N THR A 214 1.48 14.97 -0.68
CA THR A 214 0.05 15.24 -0.95
C THR A 214 -0.42 16.65 -0.60
N GLU A 215 0.51 17.57 -0.36
CA GLU A 215 0.22 18.91 0.14
C GLU A 215 -0.28 19.87 -0.95
N THR A 216 0.28 19.76 -2.17
CA THR A 216 -0.08 20.60 -3.30
C THR A 216 -0.49 19.77 -4.52
N PRO A 217 -1.31 20.31 -5.44
CA PRO A 217 -1.63 19.60 -6.67
C PRO A 217 -0.40 19.32 -7.53
N GLU A 218 0.58 20.23 -7.56
CA GLU A 218 1.86 20.07 -8.25
C GLU A 218 2.63 18.85 -7.73
N ASP A 219 2.79 18.76 -6.40
CA ASP A 219 3.55 17.67 -5.77
C ASP A 219 2.88 16.31 -6.02
N VAL A 220 1.54 16.25 -5.95
CA VAL A 220 0.77 15.02 -6.23
C VAL A 220 0.90 14.62 -7.69
N ALA A 221 0.79 15.57 -8.61
CA ALA A 221 0.93 15.29 -10.05
C ALA A 221 2.32 14.75 -10.37
N GLU A 222 3.37 15.38 -9.83
CA GLU A 222 4.75 14.93 -10.01
C GLU A 222 5.00 13.56 -9.38
N ALA A 223 4.54 13.33 -8.15
CA ALA A 223 4.68 12.05 -7.48
C ALA A 223 3.95 10.93 -8.23
N PHE A 224 2.74 11.19 -8.73
CA PHE A 224 1.97 10.22 -9.50
C PHE A 224 2.68 9.89 -10.82
N VAL A 225 3.12 10.90 -11.56
CA VAL A 225 3.84 10.69 -12.83
C VAL A 225 5.14 9.93 -12.60
N ASN A 226 5.91 10.28 -11.57
CA ASN A 226 7.16 9.61 -11.24
C ASN A 226 6.94 8.14 -10.84
N ALA A 227 5.95 7.86 -9.98
CA ALA A 227 5.62 6.50 -9.58
C ALA A 227 5.17 5.65 -10.78
N PHE A 228 4.24 6.17 -11.59
CA PHE A 228 3.71 5.46 -12.75
C PHE A 228 4.78 5.22 -13.82
N ALA A 229 5.64 6.21 -14.09
CA ALA A 229 6.76 6.10 -15.02
C ALA A 229 7.82 5.09 -14.55
N ALA A 230 8.00 4.96 -13.23
CA ALA A 230 8.89 3.96 -12.65
C ALA A 230 8.29 2.54 -12.65
N GLY A 231 7.01 2.38 -13.00
CA GLY A 231 6.28 1.12 -12.85
C GLY A 231 5.92 0.79 -11.41
N ASP A 232 6.02 1.76 -10.48
CA ASP A 232 5.48 1.64 -9.12
C ASP A 232 3.99 2.02 -9.13
N TYR A 233 3.21 1.13 -9.72
CA TYR A 233 1.77 1.30 -9.85
C TYR A 233 1.05 1.17 -8.51
N TYR A 234 1.69 0.56 -7.51
CA TYR A 234 1.20 0.53 -6.13
C TYR A 234 1.23 1.94 -5.52
N GLN A 235 2.38 2.63 -5.58
CA GLN A 235 2.46 4.01 -5.10
C GLN A 235 1.54 4.95 -5.90
N ALA A 236 1.45 4.75 -7.23
CA ALA A 236 0.52 5.50 -8.06
C ALA A 236 -0.94 5.31 -7.61
N HIS A 237 -1.33 4.09 -7.22
CA HIS A 237 -2.65 3.81 -6.63
C HIS A 237 -2.85 4.54 -5.30
N LEU A 238 -1.85 4.57 -4.41
CA LEU A 238 -1.98 5.25 -3.12
C LEU A 238 -2.23 6.76 -3.25
N LEU A 239 -1.73 7.37 -4.33
CA LEU A 239 -1.95 8.79 -4.68
C LEU A 239 -3.32 9.08 -5.31
N MET A 240 -4.15 8.05 -5.54
CA MET A 240 -5.50 8.22 -6.10
C MET A 240 -6.54 8.63 -5.05
N SER A 241 -7.61 9.28 -5.51
CA SER A 241 -8.77 9.62 -4.68
C SER A 241 -9.52 8.34 -4.24
N PRO A 242 -10.26 8.37 -3.13
CA PRO A 242 -11.12 7.25 -2.74
C PRO A 242 -12.12 6.85 -3.83
N ALA A 243 -12.67 7.83 -4.57
CA ALA A 243 -13.59 7.57 -5.66
C ALA A 243 -12.91 6.85 -6.84
N ALA A 244 -11.67 7.24 -7.17
CA ALA A 244 -10.84 6.58 -8.17
C ALA A 244 -10.50 5.14 -7.78
N LYS A 245 -10.05 4.93 -6.53
CA LYS A 245 -9.74 3.60 -5.97
C LYS A 245 -10.98 2.68 -6.00
N ARG A 246 -12.14 3.19 -5.59
CA ARG A 246 -13.41 2.43 -5.64
C ARG A 246 -13.81 2.09 -7.07
N ALA A 247 -13.65 3.05 -7.98
CA ALA A 247 -13.91 2.84 -9.38
C ALA A 247 -12.92 1.89 -10.07
N LEU A 248 -11.83 1.45 -9.43
CA LEU A 248 -11.01 0.32 -9.89
C LEU A 248 -11.59 -1.04 -9.48
N LEU A 249 -12.38 -1.09 -8.42
CA LEU A 249 -13.01 -2.30 -7.92
C LEU A 249 -14.26 -2.68 -8.73
N ASP A 250 -15.03 -1.69 -9.20
CA ASP A 250 -16.21 -1.92 -10.03
C ASP A 250 -15.89 -2.56 -11.42
N PRO A 251 -14.80 -2.17 -12.12
CA PRO A 251 -14.35 -2.72 -13.40
C PRO A 251 -13.76 -4.12 -13.39
N MET A 252 -13.56 -4.75 -12.22
CA MET A 252 -13.12 -6.15 -12.15
C MET A 252 -14.20 -7.14 -12.61
N ARG A 253 -15.32 -6.66 -13.16
CA ARG A 253 -16.21 -7.45 -14.02
C ARG A 253 -15.60 -7.54 -15.42
N PRO A 254 -15.53 -8.74 -16.06
CA PRO A 254 -14.80 -8.97 -17.32
C PRO A 254 -15.08 -7.98 -18.46
N ILE A 255 -16.29 -7.41 -18.54
CA ILE A 255 -16.69 -6.45 -19.58
C ILE A 255 -16.02 -5.07 -19.42
N MET A 256 -15.76 -4.64 -18.19
CA MET A 256 -15.19 -3.33 -17.90
C MET A 256 -13.65 -3.33 -17.92
N MET A 257 -13.01 -4.50 -17.76
CA MET A 257 -11.56 -4.63 -17.92
C MET A 257 -11.09 -4.20 -19.32
N MET A 258 -11.87 -4.53 -20.36
CA MET A 258 -11.57 -4.09 -21.74
C MET A 258 -11.66 -2.57 -21.92
N GLN A 259 -12.44 -1.87 -21.09
CA GLN A 259 -12.47 -0.40 -21.09
C GLN A 259 -11.27 0.18 -20.33
N PHE A 260 -10.69 -0.56 -19.39
CA PHE A 260 -9.55 -0.11 -18.61
C PHE A 260 -8.21 -0.36 -19.32
N LEU A 261 -8.07 -1.55 -19.92
CA LEU A 261 -6.92 -2.03 -20.67
C LEU A 261 -7.42 -2.77 -21.93
N PRO A 262 -7.63 -2.08 -23.05
CA PRO A 262 -8.11 -2.70 -24.27
C PRO A 262 -7.07 -3.68 -24.83
N GLY A 263 -7.52 -4.85 -25.28
CA GLY A 263 -6.67 -5.87 -25.91
C GLY A 263 -5.99 -6.85 -24.97
N LEU A 264 -6.35 -6.82 -23.68
CA LEU A 264 -5.85 -7.75 -22.67
C LEU A 264 -6.89 -8.84 -22.41
N ASP A 265 -6.56 -10.08 -22.74
CA ASP A 265 -7.41 -11.25 -22.52
C ASP A 265 -7.04 -11.99 -21.22
N GLU A 266 -7.91 -12.90 -20.77
CA GLU A 266 -7.67 -13.75 -19.59
C GLU A 266 -6.33 -14.50 -19.66
N ALA A 267 -5.94 -14.93 -20.87
CA ALA A 267 -4.70 -15.66 -21.10
C ALA A 267 -3.44 -14.79 -20.91
N ASP A 268 -3.56 -13.46 -21.00
CA ASP A 268 -2.44 -12.51 -20.91
C ASP A 268 -2.07 -12.15 -19.47
N LEU A 269 -2.89 -12.57 -18.50
CA LEU A 269 -2.69 -12.35 -17.07
C LEU A 269 -2.44 -13.63 -16.25
N PRO A 270 -1.47 -14.49 -16.62
CA PRO A 270 -1.16 -15.66 -15.80
C PRO A 270 -0.68 -15.21 -14.42
N GLY A 271 -1.34 -15.69 -13.36
CA GLY A 271 -0.93 -15.45 -11.97
C GLY A 271 -1.53 -14.20 -11.30
N THR A 272 -2.32 -13.38 -12.01
CA THR A 272 -2.98 -12.22 -11.38
C THR A 272 -4.21 -12.59 -10.56
N GLY A 273 -4.76 -13.81 -10.74
CA GLY A 273 -5.98 -14.26 -10.04
C GLY A 273 -7.29 -13.62 -10.53
N LEU A 274 -7.24 -12.53 -11.32
CA LEU A 274 -8.38 -11.71 -11.71
C LEU A 274 -9.46 -12.42 -12.52
N PHE A 275 -9.08 -13.44 -13.30
CA PHE A 275 -9.98 -14.15 -14.21
C PHE A 275 -10.28 -15.59 -13.82
N ARG A 276 -9.63 -16.13 -12.76
CA ARG A 276 -10.05 -17.44 -12.23
C ARG A 276 -11.49 -17.28 -11.75
N GLN A 277 -12.43 -17.94 -12.43
CA GLN A 277 -13.80 -18.06 -11.92
C GLN A 277 -13.69 -18.62 -10.50
N VAL A 278 -13.98 -17.76 -9.51
CA VAL A 278 -13.93 -18.09 -8.09
C VAL A 278 -15.01 -19.13 -7.82
N GLN A 279 -14.68 -20.39 -8.03
CA GLN A 279 -15.45 -21.50 -7.48
C GLN A 279 -15.03 -21.65 -6.03
N ARG A 280 -15.65 -20.83 -5.17
CA ARG A 280 -15.54 -20.78 -3.70
C ARG A 280 -14.25 -20.16 -3.16
N ALA A 281 -14.43 -19.34 -2.12
CA ALA A 281 -13.63 -19.20 -0.90
C ALA A 281 -12.10 -19.48 -0.90
N ASP A 282 -11.41 -19.31 -2.01
CA ASP A 282 -9.96 -19.49 -2.07
C ASP A 282 -9.26 -18.21 -1.59
N ALA A 283 -8.26 -18.36 -0.72
CA ALA A 283 -7.33 -17.35 -0.21
C ALA A 283 -6.84 -16.36 -1.27
N LEU A 284 -6.75 -16.82 -2.52
CA LEU A 284 -6.36 -16.00 -3.67
C LEU A 284 -7.36 -14.92 -4.04
N ALA A 285 -8.64 -15.23 -3.96
CA ALA A 285 -9.69 -14.24 -4.19
C ALA A 285 -9.63 -13.16 -3.10
N PHE A 286 -9.10 -13.47 -1.92
CA PHE A 286 -8.96 -12.49 -0.84
C PHE A 286 -7.85 -11.47 -1.13
N ASP A 287 -6.61 -11.92 -1.36
CA ASP A 287 -5.48 -11.02 -1.66
C ASP A 287 -5.69 -10.21 -2.96
N THR A 288 -6.45 -10.77 -3.90
CA THR A 288 -6.71 -10.17 -5.22
C THR A 288 -8.04 -9.39 -5.30
N MET A 289 -8.97 -9.51 -4.34
CA MET A 289 -10.22 -8.73 -4.39
C MET A 289 -10.30 -7.68 -3.28
N ARG A 290 -9.52 -7.81 -2.20
CA ARG A 290 -9.58 -6.89 -1.06
C ARG A 290 -8.42 -5.92 -0.97
N ASP A 291 -7.38 -6.06 -1.80
CA ASP A 291 -6.32 -5.06 -1.93
C ASP A 291 -6.25 -4.51 -3.38
N PRO A 292 -6.99 -3.43 -3.69
CA PRO A 292 -7.00 -2.84 -5.03
C PRO A 292 -5.63 -2.31 -5.47
N ALA A 293 -4.75 -1.94 -4.53
CA ALA A 293 -3.43 -1.41 -4.84
C ALA A 293 -2.53 -2.52 -5.40
N VAL A 294 -2.51 -3.69 -4.75
CA VAL A 294 -1.78 -4.87 -5.22
C VAL A 294 -2.31 -5.35 -6.58
N VAL A 295 -3.64 -5.32 -6.74
CA VAL A 295 -4.30 -5.71 -8.00
C VAL A 295 -3.91 -4.80 -9.13
N MET A 296 -4.03 -3.47 -8.94
CA MET A 296 -3.63 -2.49 -9.94
C MET A 296 -2.15 -2.66 -10.27
N HIS A 297 -1.29 -2.89 -9.28
CA HIS A 297 0.13 -3.09 -9.49
C HIS A 297 0.43 -4.30 -10.39
N ARG A 298 -0.13 -5.46 -10.04
CA ARG A 298 0.06 -6.70 -10.82
C ARG A 298 -0.52 -6.57 -12.23
N LEU A 299 -1.71 -5.97 -12.35
CA LEU A 299 -2.40 -5.79 -13.63
C LEU A 299 -1.63 -4.87 -14.59
N LEU A 300 -1.22 -3.69 -14.13
CA LEU A 300 -0.50 -2.74 -14.96
C LEU A 300 0.93 -3.21 -15.26
N THR A 301 1.58 -3.91 -14.32
CA THR A 301 2.86 -4.56 -14.59
C THR A 301 2.74 -5.62 -15.70
N ALA A 302 1.67 -6.42 -15.68
CA ALA A 302 1.43 -7.40 -16.74
C ALA A 302 1.13 -6.72 -18.09
N ALA A 303 0.28 -5.69 -18.10
CA ALA A 303 -0.03 -4.92 -19.30
C ALA A 303 1.20 -4.21 -19.89
N GLU A 304 2.08 -3.66 -19.04
CA GLU A 304 3.37 -3.08 -19.44
C GLU A 304 4.24 -4.13 -20.13
N ARG A 305 4.38 -5.33 -19.54
CA ARG A 305 5.16 -6.44 -20.12
C ARG A 305 4.63 -6.92 -21.47
N GLN A 306 3.32 -6.89 -21.66
CA GLN A 306 2.68 -7.26 -22.92
C GLN A 306 2.62 -6.11 -23.94
N GLY A 307 3.00 -4.88 -23.54
CA GLY A 307 2.96 -3.71 -24.42
C GLY A 307 1.55 -3.26 -24.78
N VAL A 308 0.56 -3.50 -23.93
CA VAL A 308 -0.86 -3.16 -24.14
C VAL A 308 -1.36 -2.03 -23.23
N MET A 309 -0.43 -1.32 -22.58
CA MET A 309 -0.77 -0.15 -21.78
C MET A 309 -1.42 0.93 -22.66
N PRO A 310 -2.54 1.55 -22.22
CA PRO A 310 -3.25 2.57 -23.00
C PRO A 310 -2.45 3.87 -23.13
N PHE A 311 -1.48 4.08 -22.26
CA PHE A 311 -0.54 5.19 -22.28
C PHE A 311 0.73 4.83 -21.50
N SER A 312 1.80 5.60 -21.72
CA SER A 312 3.02 5.55 -20.91
C SER A 312 3.34 6.94 -20.35
N LEU A 313 3.87 6.97 -19.14
CA LEU A 313 4.38 8.19 -18.49
C LEU A 313 5.92 8.21 -18.44
N ASP A 314 6.60 7.29 -19.13
CA ASP A 314 8.05 7.32 -19.23
C ASP A 314 8.54 8.58 -19.97
N GLY A 315 9.43 9.32 -19.31
CA GLY A 315 9.90 10.63 -19.76
C GLY A 315 8.82 11.72 -19.81
N ALA A 316 7.69 11.54 -19.13
CA ALA A 316 6.64 12.55 -19.08
C ALA A 316 7.02 13.74 -18.18
N GLU A 317 6.51 14.92 -18.53
CA GLU A 317 6.77 16.17 -17.81
C GLU A 317 5.46 16.90 -17.49
N ILE A 318 5.36 17.48 -16.29
CA ILE A 318 4.25 18.37 -15.94
C ILE A 318 4.44 19.70 -16.67
N GLU A 319 3.54 20.04 -17.60
CA GLU A 319 3.60 21.33 -18.31
C GLU A 319 2.96 22.47 -17.53
N GLY A 320 1.98 22.17 -16.69
CA GLY A 320 1.33 23.16 -15.85
C GLY A 320 0.16 22.60 -15.07
N VAL A 321 -0.13 23.27 -13.95
CA VAL A 321 -1.28 23.03 -13.10
C VAL A 321 -2.25 24.22 -13.22
N GLY A 322 -3.53 23.90 -13.34
CA GLY A 322 -4.60 24.87 -13.49
C GLY A 322 -4.91 25.61 -12.19
N HIS A 323 -5.79 26.60 -12.29
CA HIS A 323 -6.31 27.27 -11.11
C HIS A 323 -7.21 26.33 -10.30
N VAL A 324 -7.06 26.37 -8.98
CA VAL A 324 -7.95 25.68 -8.05
C VAL A 324 -9.35 26.29 -8.13
N THR A 325 -10.35 25.42 -8.30
CA THR A 325 -11.77 25.79 -8.39
C THR A 325 -12.61 25.07 -7.34
N GLU A 326 -13.84 25.54 -7.17
CA GLU A 326 -14.86 24.79 -6.43
C GLU A 326 -15.13 23.42 -7.08
N PRO A 327 -15.54 22.41 -6.30
CA PRO A 327 -15.82 21.08 -6.80
C PRO A 327 -16.96 21.07 -7.82
N SER A 328 -16.80 20.28 -8.88
CA SER A 328 -17.83 20.05 -9.88
C SER A 328 -18.96 19.16 -9.36
N GLU A 329 -18.67 18.34 -8.35
CA GLU A 329 -19.62 17.43 -7.67
C GLU A 329 -19.69 17.74 -6.15
N PRO A 330 -20.46 18.75 -5.70
CA PRO A 330 -20.39 19.28 -4.34
C PRO A 330 -20.84 18.30 -3.23
N ASP A 331 -21.61 17.27 -3.57
CA ASP A 331 -22.11 16.27 -2.61
C ASP A 331 -21.12 15.10 -2.37
N THR A 332 -19.91 15.16 -2.94
CA THR A 332 -18.91 14.08 -2.87
C THR A 332 -17.89 14.23 -1.74
N GLY A 333 -17.98 15.29 -0.94
CA GLY A 333 -17.01 15.60 0.11
C GLY A 333 -15.69 16.16 -0.42
N ILE A 334 -15.56 16.44 -1.72
CA ILE A 334 -14.42 17.15 -2.30
C ILE A 334 -14.47 18.63 -1.89
N VAL A 335 -13.33 19.17 -1.47
CA VAL A 335 -13.18 20.57 -1.05
C VAL A 335 -12.84 21.48 -2.23
N ALA A 336 -12.00 21.01 -3.13
CA ALA A 336 -11.53 21.77 -4.28
C ALA A 336 -11.08 20.85 -5.43
N GLU A 337 -11.01 21.40 -6.64
CA GLU A 337 -10.57 20.68 -7.84
C GLU A 337 -9.55 21.51 -8.64
N THR A 338 -8.65 20.83 -9.35
CA THR A 338 -7.80 21.42 -10.39
C THR A 338 -7.41 20.36 -11.43
N ILE A 339 -6.70 20.78 -12.47
CA ILE A 339 -6.15 19.88 -13.49
C ILE A 339 -4.65 20.09 -13.63
N ALA A 340 -3.89 19.02 -13.83
CA ALA A 340 -2.51 19.08 -14.28
C ALA A 340 -2.40 18.55 -15.71
N THR A 341 -1.70 19.28 -16.57
CA THR A 341 -1.40 18.84 -17.94
C THR A 341 -0.04 18.19 -17.96
N VAL A 342 0.01 16.95 -18.42
CA VAL A 342 1.21 16.12 -18.52
C VAL A 342 1.52 15.91 -19.99
N LYS A 343 2.71 16.29 -20.41
CA LYS A 343 3.23 15.97 -21.74
C LYS A 343 3.92 14.61 -21.68
N THR A 344 3.54 13.70 -22.56
CA THR A 344 4.19 12.39 -22.66
C THR A 344 5.18 12.37 -23.82
N SER A 345 6.02 11.33 -23.86
CA SER A 345 6.92 11.05 -24.98
C SER A 345 6.27 10.22 -26.10
N GLY A 346 5.04 9.72 -25.90
CA GLY A 346 4.36 8.75 -26.75
C GLY A 346 2.96 9.16 -27.18
N ASP A 347 2.13 8.17 -27.51
CA ASP A 347 0.70 8.35 -27.78
C ASP A 347 -0.08 7.86 -26.55
N PRO A 348 -0.97 8.67 -25.94
CA PRO A 348 -1.30 10.06 -26.26
C PRO A 348 -0.17 11.04 -25.93
N ASP A 349 0.02 12.09 -26.73
CA ASP A 349 1.07 13.11 -26.52
C ASP A 349 0.83 13.97 -25.27
N ARG A 350 -0.41 13.99 -24.79
CA ARG A 350 -0.86 14.73 -23.60
C ARG A 350 -1.88 13.94 -22.79
N ILE A 351 -1.70 13.98 -21.48
CA ILE A 351 -2.65 13.46 -20.49
C ILE A 351 -3.01 14.58 -19.53
N THR A 352 -4.28 14.68 -19.18
CA THR A 352 -4.79 15.54 -18.13
C THR A 352 -5.05 14.71 -16.88
N LEU A 353 -4.37 15.05 -15.78
CA LEU A 353 -4.70 14.55 -14.44
C LEU A 353 -5.73 15.50 -13.83
N HIS A 354 -6.86 14.96 -13.40
CA HIS A 354 -7.85 15.69 -12.60
C HIS A 354 -7.53 15.44 -11.14
N LEU A 355 -7.29 16.53 -10.41
CA LEU A 355 -6.84 16.50 -9.03
C LEU A 355 -7.95 17.04 -8.13
N VAL A 356 -8.14 16.39 -6.99
CA VAL A 356 -9.18 16.73 -6.01
C VAL A 356 -8.54 16.93 -4.65
N GLN A 357 -9.02 17.91 -3.89
CA GLN A 357 -8.65 18.10 -2.49
C GLN A 357 -9.70 17.46 -1.59
N LEU A 358 -9.25 16.63 -0.66
CA LEU A 358 -10.10 15.93 0.31
C LEU A 358 -10.30 16.77 1.59
N PRO A 359 -11.26 16.42 2.47
CA PRO A 359 -11.51 17.15 3.72
C PRO A 359 -10.35 17.20 4.72
N ASN A 360 -9.36 16.32 4.56
CA ASN A 360 -8.14 16.31 5.36
C ASN A 360 -7.02 17.18 4.74
N ASP A 361 -7.39 18.11 3.86
CA ASP A 361 -6.54 19.03 3.11
C ASP A 361 -5.57 18.38 2.12
N GLN A 362 -5.64 17.05 1.93
CA GLN A 362 -4.73 16.35 1.01
C GLN A 362 -5.25 16.33 -0.43
N TRP A 363 -4.34 16.53 -1.38
CA TRP A 363 -4.60 16.40 -2.80
C TRP A 363 -4.45 14.96 -3.28
N ARG A 364 -5.26 14.56 -4.27
CA ARG A 364 -5.26 13.22 -4.88
C ARG A 364 -5.59 13.26 -6.36
N VAL A 365 -5.13 12.26 -7.11
CA VAL A 365 -5.52 12.03 -8.51
C VAL A 365 -6.87 11.34 -8.57
N ASP A 366 -7.88 11.97 -9.15
CA ASP A 366 -9.22 11.40 -9.31
C ASP A 366 -9.43 10.77 -10.67
N ARG A 367 -8.97 11.43 -11.73
CA ARG A 367 -9.15 10.96 -13.11
C ARG A 367 -7.93 11.24 -13.96
N LEU A 368 -7.75 10.40 -14.97
CA LEU A 368 -6.83 10.58 -16.07
C LEU A 368 -7.65 10.63 -17.35
N SER A 369 -7.37 11.61 -18.20
CA SER A 369 -8.03 11.75 -19.49
C SER A 369 -7.07 12.21 -20.56
N TRP A 370 -7.26 11.73 -21.77
CA TRP A 370 -6.56 12.14 -22.98
C TRP A 370 -7.52 12.15 -24.17
N VAL A 371 -7.07 12.66 -25.32
CA VAL A 371 -7.86 12.65 -26.56
C VAL A 371 -8.15 11.20 -26.96
N GLY A 372 -9.43 10.82 -26.95
CA GLY A 372 -9.87 9.44 -27.25
C GLY A 372 -10.19 8.59 -26.02
N SER A 373 -9.92 9.09 -24.81
CA SER A 373 -10.36 8.45 -23.56
C SER A 373 -11.84 8.72 -23.25
N LEU A 374 -12.40 7.93 -22.32
CA LEU A 374 -13.70 8.15 -21.70
C LEU A 374 -13.51 9.03 -20.46
N ASP A 375 -13.60 10.35 -20.66
CA ASP A 375 -13.32 11.42 -19.67
C ASP A 375 -14.12 11.35 -18.35
N LYS A 376 -15.25 10.64 -18.33
CA LYS A 376 -16.09 10.45 -17.14
C LYS A 376 -15.78 9.19 -16.34
N LEU A 377 -14.93 8.30 -16.87
CA LEU A 377 -14.56 7.09 -16.15
C LEU A 377 -13.41 7.35 -15.19
N ARG A 378 -13.47 6.66 -14.05
CA ARG A 378 -12.47 6.71 -12.98
C ARG A 378 -11.76 5.35 -12.90
N PRO A 379 -10.44 5.30 -12.67
CA PRO A 379 -9.53 6.44 -12.79
C PRO A 379 -9.30 6.82 -14.27
N TRP A 380 -9.61 5.94 -15.22
CA TRP A 380 -9.70 6.24 -16.66
C TRP A 380 -10.55 5.21 -17.38
N GLY A 381 -10.76 5.42 -18.69
CA GLY A 381 -11.24 4.37 -19.57
C GLY A 381 -11.02 4.69 -21.05
N VAL A 382 -11.14 3.65 -21.87
CA VAL A 382 -10.91 3.63 -23.31
C VAL A 382 -12.16 3.07 -24.00
N PRO A 383 -12.61 3.64 -25.13
CA PRO A 383 -13.68 3.06 -25.93
C PRO A 383 -13.34 1.63 -26.38
N ILE A 384 -14.32 0.71 -26.31
CA ILE A 384 -14.21 -0.67 -26.86
C ILE A 384 -14.46 -0.66 -28.36
#